data_AF-A0A8B8TST8-F1
#
_entry.id   AF-A0A8B8TST8-F1
#
_cell.length_a   1.000
_cell.length_b   1.000
_cell.length_c   1.000
_cell.angle_alpha   90.00
_cell.angle_beta   90.00
_cell.angle_gamma   90.00
#
_symmetry.space_group_name_H-M   'P 1'
#
loop_
_entity.id
_entity.type
_entity.pdbx_description
1 polymer ?
#
loop_
_entity_poly.entity_id
_entity_poly.type
_entity_poly.pdbx_seq_one_letter_code
_entity_poly.pdbx_strand_id
1 'polypeptide(L)'
;MSDRYLEQRISIKFCVKLNKSASETHHLLKEAYGNEVMSRARVFDWHKRFKEGREDVRDDARSGRPVTHRTDENIQKVKDLVCSNRQLTVRMMAEELNLDKETVRLILKENLNMKKVSAKVASGILKDEPKPRKLDFRSDLSKETKKKSSCVRRKSLPYQILANAVPVASPFS
;
A
#
# COMPACT_ATOMS: atom_id res chain seq x y z
N MET A 1 -17.81 10.41 -1.77
CA MET A 1 -17.91 10.65 -3.23
C MET A 1 -19.39 10.63 -3.56
N SER A 2 -19.95 11.74 -4.06
CA SER A 2 -21.41 11.87 -4.21
C SER A 2 -21.89 11.12 -5.45
N ASP A 3 -22.75 10.12 -5.23
CA ASP A 3 -23.47 9.33 -6.24
C ASP A 3 -24.47 10.15 -7.09
N ARG A 4 -24.39 11.49 -7.04
CA ARG A 4 -25.37 12.43 -7.61
C ARG A 4 -25.64 12.22 -9.10
N TYR A 5 -24.64 11.72 -9.84
CA TYR A 5 -24.73 11.53 -11.30
C TYR A 5 -24.70 10.06 -11.71
N LEU A 6 -24.82 9.12 -10.78
CA LEU A 6 -24.77 7.70 -11.09
C LEU A 6 -25.90 7.32 -12.06
N GLU A 7 -27.12 7.76 -11.78
CA GLU A 7 -28.31 7.54 -12.62
C GLU A 7 -28.10 8.06 -14.04
N GLN A 8 -27.58 9.29 -14.19
CA GLN A 8 -27.32 9.88 -15.49
C GLN A 8 -26.29 9.08 -16.28
N ARG A 9 -25.25 8.54 -15.63
CA ARG A 9 -24.25 7.68 -16.29
C ARG A 9 -24.84 6.33 -16.73
N ILE A 10 -25.77 5.76 -15.96
CA ILE A 10 -26.52 4.57 -16.37
C ILE A 10 -27.34 4.87 -17.63
N SER A 11 -28.03 6.02 -17.65
CA SER A 11 -28.78 6.48 -18.82
C SER A 11 -27.89 6.71 -20.05
N ILE A 12 -26.67 7.23 -19.88
CA ILE A 12 -25.68 7.32 -20.98
C ILE A 12 -25.32 5.93 -21.49
N LYS A 13 -25.02 4.98 -20.60
CA LYS A 13 -24.69 3.59 -20.98
C LYS A 13 -25.83 2.95 -21.77
N PHE A 14 -27.07 3.17 -21.34
CA PHE A 14 -28.27 2.74 -22.06
C PHE A 14 -28.35 3.35 -23.46
N CYS A 15 -28.15 4.67 -23.60
CA CYS A 15 -28.16 5.34 -24.90
C CYS A 15 -27.07 4.82 -25.86
N VAL A 16 -25.88 4.48 -25.33
CA VAL A 16 -24.80 3.85 -26.12
C VAL A 16 -25.22 2.47 -26.62
N LYS A 17 -25.89 1.65 -25.79
CA LYS A 17 -26.44 0.34 -26.21
C LYS A 17 -27.54 0.47 -27.27
N LEU A 18 -28.28 1.58 -27.27
CA LEU A 18 -29.24 1.94 -28.32
C LEU A 18 -28.59 2.54 -29.57
N ASN A 19 -27.26 2.58 -29.67
CA ASN A 19 -26.50 3.17 -30.77
C ASN A 19 -26.80 4.67 -31.01
N LYS A 20 -27.20 5.41 -29.96
CA LYS A 20 -27.39 6.86 -30.04
C LYS A 20 -26.05 7.60 -30.05
N SER A 21 -26.00 8.71 -30.76
CA SER A 21 -24.84 9.60 -30.75
C SER A 21 -24.69 10.32 -29.40
N ALA A 22 -23.50 10.83 -29.10
CA ALA A 22 -23.25 11.59 -27.87
C ALA A 22 -24.08 12.88 -27.80
N SER A 23 -24.34 13.51 -28.96
CA SER A 23 -25.17 14.71 -29.06
C SER A 23 -26.64 14.42 -28.74
N GLU A 24 -27.20 13.35 -29.30
CA GLU A 24 -28.57 12.91 -28.98
C GLU A 24 -28.69 12.51 -27.52
N THR A 25 -27.70 11.78 -26.99
CA THR A 25 -27.66 11.37 -25.58
C THR A 25 -27.71 12.59 -24.65
N HIS A 26 -26.94 13.62 -24.94
CA HIS A 26 -26.97 14.87 -24.15
C HIS A 26 -28.32 15.58 -24.25
N HIS A 27 -28.98 15.56 -25.42
CA HIS A 27 -30.31 16.13 -25.58
C HIS A 27 -31.36 15.39 -24.73
N LEU A 28 -31.37 14.05 -24.81
CA LEU A 28 -32.27 13.19 -24.02
C LEU A 28 -32.05 13.37 -22.51
N LEU A 29 -30.80 13.47 -22.07
CA LEU A 29 -30.50 13.75 -20.68
C LEU A 29 -30.98 15.15 -20.24
N LYS A 30 -30.87 16.16 -21.11
CA LYS A 30 -31.36 17.50 -20.81
C LYS A 30 -32.89 17.54 -20.72
N GLU A 31 -33.58 16.75 -21.53
CA GLU A 31 -35.03 16.60 -21.47
C GLU A 31 -35.48 15.90 -20.18
N ALA A 32 -34.77 14.84 -19.77
CA ALA A 32 -35.11 14.05 -18.58
C ALA A 32 -34.72 14.74 -17.24
N TYR A 33 -33.53 15.36 -17.18
CA TYR A 33 -32.96 15.89 -15.92
C TYR A 33 -32.95 17.43 -15.86
N GLY A 34 -33.31 18.12 -16.94
CA GLY A 34 -33.37 19.58 -17.00
C GLY A 34 -32.02 20.24 -16.68
N ASN A 35 -32.02 21.07 -15.63
CA ASN A 35 -30.86 21.85 -15.20
C ASN A 35 -29.86 21.04 -14.37
N GLU A 36 -30.26 19.87 -13.85
CA GLU A 36 -29.40 19.00 -13.04
C GLU A 36 -28.52 18.08 -13.90
N VAL A 37 -28.47 18.28 -15.22
CA VAL A 37 -27.73 17.43 -16.12
C VAL A 37 -26.21 17.61 -15.98
N MET A 38 -25.44 16.53 -16.15
CA MET A 38 -23.99 16.60 -16.25
C MET A 38 -23.57 17.54 -17.38
N SER A 39 -22.44 18.23 -17.21
CA SER A 39 -21.91 19.09 -18.27
C SER A 39 -21.69 18.30 -19.57
N ARG A 40 -21.89 18.96 -20.71
CA ARG A 40 -21.73 18.37 -22.05
C ARG A 40 -20.41 17.62 -22.21
N ALA A 41 -19.30 18.20 -21.73
CA ALA A 41 -17.99 17.56 -21.78
C ALA A 41 -17.95 16.22 -21.03
N ARG A 42 -18.58 16.13 -19.84
CA ARG A 42 -18.66 14.88 -19.07
C ARG A 42 -19.53 13.85 -19.78
N VAL A 43 -20.68 14.25 -20.33
CA VAL A 43 -21.54 13.33 -21.09
C VAL A 43 -20.78 12.71 -22.25
N PHE A 44 -20.01 13.51 -22.98
CA PHE A 44 -19.20 13.05 -24.12
C PHE A 44 -18.06 12.12 -23.68
N ASP A 45 -17.37 12.43 -22.58
CA ASP A 45 -16.31 11.56 -22.02
C ASP A 45 -16.88 10.19 -21.60
N TRP A 46 -18.01 10.19 -20.88
CA TRP A 46 -18.69 8.95 -20.49
C TRP A 46 -19.21 8.16 -21.70
N HIS A 47 -19.82 8.82 -22.68
CA HIS A 47 -20.28 8.18 -23.91
C HIS A 47 -19.13 7.51 -24.66
N LYS A 48 -18.00 8.21 -24.81
CA LYS A 48 -16.79 7.66 -25.44
C LYS A 48 -16.28 6.42 -24.69
N ARG A 49 -16.13 6.49 -23.37
CA ARG A 49 -15.67 5.35 -22.54
C ARG A 49 -16.57 4.12 -22.68
N PHE A 50 -17.89 4.31 -22.69
CA PHE A 50 -18.84 3.21 -22.87
C PHE A 50 -18.80 2.65 -24.30
N LYS A 51 -18.58 3.50 -25.30
CA LYS A 51 -18.38 3.08 -26.69
C LYS A 51 -17.08 2.27 -26.86
N GLU A 52 -16.05 2.58 -26.09
CA GLU A 52 -14.78 1.85 -26.02
C GLU A 52 -14.85 0.54 -25.23
N GLY A 53 -16.03 0.18 -24.70
CA GLY A 53 -16.27 -1.12 -24.04
C GLY A 53 -16.15 -1.10 -22.52
N ARG A 54 -16.03 0.06 -21.88
CA ARG A 54 -16.09 0.15 -20.41
C ARG A 54 -17.48 -0.29 -19.92
N GLU A 55 -17.54 -1.11 -18.88
CA GLU A 55 -18.81 -1.55 -18.29
C GLU A 55 -19.15 -0.86 -16.97
N ASP A 56 -18.14 -0.42 -16.22
CA ASP A 56 -18.34 0.22 -14.93
C ASP A 56 -18.86 1.66 -15.08
N VAL A 57 -19.81 2.00 -14.22
CA VAL A 57 -20.49 3.30 -14.13
C VAL A 57 -19.87 4.17 -13.03
N ARG A 58 -19.15 3.55 -12.07
CA ARG A 58 -18.44 4.26 -11.01
C ARG A 58 -17.16 4.90 -11.55
N ASP A 59 -16.65 5.88 -10.82
CA ASP A 59 -15.37 6.49 -11.15
C ASP A 59 -14.24 5.50 -10.89
N ASP A 60 -13.21 5.53 -11.74
CA ASP A 60 -12.00 4.77 -11.49
C ASP A 60 -11.34 5.24 -10.19
N ALA A 61 -10.57 4.35 -9.56
CA ALA A 61 -9.77 4.72 -8.42
C ALA A 61 -8.89 5.93 -8.78
N ARG A 62 -9.12 7.06 -8.09
CA ARG A 62 -8.33 8.26 -8.34
C ARG A 62 -6.89 7.95 -7.99
N SER A 63 -6.01 7.96 -8.98
CA SER A 63 -4.57 7.98 -8.74
C SER A 63 -4.25 9.26 -7.96
N GLY A 64 -4.13 9.13 -6.65
CA GLY A 64 -3.52 10.18 -5.83
C GLY A 64 -2.08 10.36 -6.25
N ARG A 65 -1.48 11.53 -5.95
CA ARG A 65 -0.05 11.73 -6.12
C ARG A 65 0.68 10.63 -5.31
N PRO A 66 1.43 9.71 -5.94
CA PRO A 66 2.36 8.88 -5.21
C PRO A 66 3.37 9.84 -4.59
N VAL A 67 3.58 9.78 -3.28
CA VAL A 67 4.72 10.47 -2.68
C VAL A 67 5.95 9.79 -3.25
N THR A 68 6.64 10.49 -4.15
CA THR A 68 7.73 10.01 -5.01
C THR A 68 8.88 9.31 -4.28
N HIS A 69 8.94 9.45 -2.96
CA HIS A 69 9.98 8.86 -2.12
C HIS A 69 9.58 7.52 -1.47
N ARG A 70 8.32 7.07 -1.61
CA ARG A 70 7.83 5.78 -1.10
C ARG A 70 7.94 4.67 -2.15
N THR A 71 9.13 4.47 -2.70
CA THR A 71 9.39 3.28 -3.51
C THR A 71 9.60 2.07 -2.60
N ASP A 72 9.34 0.86 -3.11
CA ASP A 72 9.46 -0.37 -2.32
C ASP A 72 10.89 -0.58 -1.80
N GLU A 73 11.90 -0.13 -2.55
CA GLU A 73 13.30 -0.19 -2.14
C GLU A 73 13.57 0.68 -0.92
N ASN A 74 13.02 1.90 -0.89
CA ASN A 74 13.17 2.81 0.25
C ASN A 74 12.43 2.29 1.48
N ILE A 75 11.26 1.68 1.29
CA ILE A 75 10.53 1.01 2.37
C ILE A 75 11.37 -0.11 2.96
N GLN A 76 12.04 -0.92 2.12
CA GLN A 76 12.89 -2.00 2.59
C GLN A 76 14.13 -1.49 3.34
N LYS A 77 14.82 -0.47 2.82
CA LYS A 77 15.96 0.16 3.51
C LYS A 77 15.58 0.72 4.89
N VAL A 78 14.41 1.37 4.99
CA VAL A 78 13.88 1.85 6.28
C VAL A 78 13.61 0.68 7.23
N LYS A 79 13.03 -0.43 6.74
CA LYS A 79 12.82 -1.65 7.56
C LYS A 79 14.13 -2.20 8.11
N ASP A 80 15.12 -2.36 7.24
CA ASP A 80 16.40 -2.96 7.60
C ASP A 80 17.15 -2.10 8.61
N LEU A 81 17.10 -0.77 8.44
CA LEU A 81 17.73 0.19 9.34
C LEU A 81 17.08 0.17 10.74
N VAL A 82 15.75 0.10 10.81
CA VAL A 82 15.02 0.00 12.09
C VAL A 82 15.25 -1.34 12.79
N CYS A 83 15.32 -2.43 12.02
CA CYS A 83 15.65 -3.76 12.56
C CYS A 83 17.07 -3.82 13.12
N SER A 84 18.00 -3.08 12.51
CA SER A 84 19.40 -3.02 12.95
C SER A 84 19.56 -2.19 14.23
N ASN A 85 18.91 -1.03 14.32
CA ASN A 85 18.96 -0.19 15.51
C ASN A 85 17.61 0.45 15.85
N ARG A 86 16.97 -0.10 16.88
CA ARG A 86 15.65 0.35 17.37
C ARG A 86 15.66 1.75 17.99
N GLN A 87 16.83 2.30 18.33
CA GLN A 87 16.94 3.62 18.97
C GLN A 87 17.12 4.77 17.97
N LEU A 88 17.17 4.50 16.67
CA LEU A 88 17.35 5.54 15.67
C LEU A 88 16.18 6.53 15.65
N THR A 89 16.52 7.81 15.59
CA THR A 89 15.55 8.88 15.40
C THR A 89 15.24 9.05 13.91
N VAL A 90 14.04 9.55 13.61
CA VAL A 90 13.62 9.89 12.23
C VAL A 90 14.65 10.77 11.52
N ARG A 91 15.29 11.70 12.25
CA ARG A 91 16.30 12.60 11.68
C ARG A 91 17.54 11.83 11.19
N MET A 92 18.06 10.92 12.01
CA MET A 92 19.22 10.11 11.63
C MET A 92 18.91 9.19 10.45
N MET A 93 17.72 8.60 10.43
CA MET A 93 17.29 7.74 9.32
C MET A 93 17.11 8.52 8.00
N ALA A 94 16.63 9.77 8.09
CA ALA A 94 16.49 10.66 6.94
C ALA A 94 17.86 11.02 6.34
N GLU A 95 18.84 11.30 7.20
CA GLU A 95 20.23 11.57 6.80
C GLU A 95 20.89 10.33 6.16
N GLU A 96 20.76 9.15 6.79
CA GLU A 96 21.35 7.90 6.29
C GLU A 96 20.78 7.47 4.92
N LEU A 97 19.48 7.67 4.72
CA LEU A 97 18.78 7.24 3.51
C LEU A 97 18.64 8.35 2.46
N ASN A 98 19.12 9.56 2.76
CA ASN A 98 18.91 10.77 1.94
C ASN A 98 17.43 10.97 1.57
N LEU A 99 16.55 10.74 2.54
CA LEU A 99 15.10 10.87 2.39
C LEU A 99 14.59 12.06 3.18
N ASP A 100 13.46 12.62 2.74
CA ASP A 100 12.78 13.62 3.55
C ASP A 100 12.24 13.02 4.86
N LYS A 101 12.30 13.81 5.94
CA LYS A 101 11.87 13.40 7.29
C LYS A 101 10.41 12.98 7.31
N GLU A 102 9.54 13.65 6.53
CA GLU A 102 8.13 13.28 6.46
C GLU A 102 7.95 11.95 5.72
N THR A 103 8.75 11.67 4.70
CA THR A 103 8.74 10.36 4.03
C THR A 103 9.07 9.25 5.03
N VAL A 104 10.13 9.39 5.82
CA VAL A 104 10.51 8.38 6.83
C VAL A 104 9.40 8.21 7.88
N ARG A 105 8.81 9.30 8.39
CA ARG A 105 7.67 9.23 9.33
C ARG A 105 6.50 8.47 8.75
N LEU A 106 6.15 8.78 7.50
CA LEU A 106 5.03 8.17 6.80
C LEU A 106 5.29 6.68 6.54
N ILE A 107 6.51 6.29 6.17
CA ILE A 107 6.88 4.87 6.01
C ILE A 107 6.74 4.13 7.34
N LEU A 108 7.29 4.69 8.43
CA LEU A 108 7.18 4.09 9.77
C LEU A 108 5.72 3.93 10.21
N LYS A 109 4.86 4.93 9.94
CA LYS A 109 3.47 4.96 10.40
C LYS A 109 2.51 4.16 9.51
N GLU A 110 2.56 4.32 8.19
CA GLU A 110 1.58 3.75 7.25
C GLU A 110 2.01 2.41 6.67
N ASN A 111 3.32 2.21 6.44
CA ASN A 111 3.81 0.97 5.81
C ASN A 111 4.25 -0.06 6.86
N LEU A 112 4.92 0.39 7.93
CA LEU A 112 5.39 -0.50 9.01
C LEU A 112 4.44 -0.58 10.20
N ASN A 113 3.44 0.31 10.28
CA ASN A 113 2.50 0.43 11.39
C ASN A 113 3.20 0.51 12.77
N MET A 114 4.38 1.14 12.81
CA MET A 114 5.17 1.28 14.03
C MET A 114 4.75 2.53 14.80
N LYS A 115 4.69 2.39 16.13
CA LYS A 115 4.48 3.51 17.07
C LYS A 115 5.74 3.70 17.90
N LYS A 116 6.07 4.97 18.19
CA LYS A 116 7.15 5.28 19.13
C LYS A 116 6.78 4.73 20.50
N VAL A 117 7.65 3.90 21.05
CA VAL A 117 7.57 3.42 22.44
C VAL A 117 8.75 4.02 23.18
N SER A 118 8.52 4.77 24.25
CA SER A 118 9.60 5.27 25.09
C SER A 118 10.21 4.12 25.89
N ALA A 119 11.54 4.06 25.93
CA ALA A 119 12.23 3.20 26.87
C ALA A 119 12.07 3.82 28.27
N LYS A 120 11.60 3.03 29.24
CA LYS A 120 11.72 3.39 30.65
C LYS A 120 13.16 3.10 31.06
N VAL A 121 13.90 4.13 31.44
CA VAL A 121 15.26 3.99 31.97
C VAL A 121 15.15 3.45 33.39
N ALA A 122 15.72 2.27 33.65
CA ALA A 122 15.97 1.82 35.01
C ALA A 122 17.29 2.41 35.47
N SER A 123 17.24 3.39 36.37
CA SER A 123 18.41 4.00 36.99
C SER A 123 19.01 3.04 38.01
N GLY A 124 19.93 2.20 37.57
CA GLY A 124 20.87 1.48 38.44
C GLY A 124 22.28 1.96 38.09
N ILE A 125 22.76 2.97 38.81
CA ILE A 125 24.17 3.39 38.75
C ILE A 125 24.98 2.21 39.30
N LEU A 126 25.61 1.43 38.42
CA LEU A 126 26.60 0.43 38.82
C LEU A 126 27.82 1.19 39.34
N LYS A 127 27.99 1.20 40.67
CA LYS A 127 29.26 1.56 41.29
C LYS A 127 30.30 0.49 40.91
N ASP A 128 31.47 0.94 40.48
CA ASP A 128 32.66 0.12 40.33
C ASP A 128 33.06 -0.46 41.69
N GLU A 129 33.01 -1.78 41.83
CA GLU A 129 33.69 -2.54 42.88
C GLU A 129 34.32 -3.79 42.22
N PRO A 130 35.63 -4.04 42.41
CA PRO A 130 36.31 -5.17 41.78
C PRO A 130 36.00 -6.47 42.53
N LYS A 131 35.32 -7.42 41.89
CA LYS A 131 35.13 -8.77 42.45
C LYS A 131 36.39 -9.62 42.26
N PRO A 132 36.82 -10.40 43.27
CA PRO A 132 38.06 -11.17 43.19
C PRO A 132 37.94 -12.34 42.24
N ARG A 133 39.07 -12.66 41.62
CA ARG A 133 39.27 -13.77 40.68
C ARG A 133 38.92 -15.11 41.34
N LYS A 134 38.05 -15.88 40.71
CA LYS A 134 38.20 -17.34 40.63
C LYS A 134 38.16 -17.72 39.17
N LEU A 135 39.36 -17.89 38.61
CA LEU A 135 39.58 -18.75 37.46
C LEU A 135 39.18 -20.16 37.89
N ASP A 136 38.52 -20.91 37.01
CA ASP A 136 39.05 -22.23 36.65
C ASP A 136 38.44 -22.78 35.36
N PHE A 137 39.38 -23.20 34.50
CA PHE A 137 39.31 -24.08 33.34
C PHE A 137 38.48 -23.69 32.11
N ARG A 138 39.17 -22.92 31.25
CA ARG A 138 39.03 -22.94 29.79
C ARG A 138 39.75 -24.19 29.23
N SER A 139 39.05 -24.98 28.41
CA SER A 139 39.67 -25.70 27.30
C SER A 139 38.92 -25.37 26.00
N ASP A 140 39.60 -24.54 25.22
CA ASP A 140 39.60 -24.30 23.77
C ASP A 140 39.04 -25.44 22.87
N LEU A 141 38.37 -25.23 21.72
CA LEU A 141 38.56 -24.24 20.64
C LEU A 141 37.39 -24.29 19.61
N SER A 142 36.94 -23.12 19.09
CA SER A 142 36.37 -22.81 17.73
C SER A 142 35.20 -23.65 17.14
N LYS A 143 34.17 -23.13 16.46
CA LYS A 143 33.94 -21.89 15.69
C LYS A 143 32.44 -21.74 15.37
N GLU A 144 32.09 -20.51 15.02
CA GLU A 144 30.99 -20.06 14.15
C GLU A 144 29.60 -19.73 14.72
N THR A 145 29.33 -18.43 14.56
CA THR A 145 28.15 -17.65 14.88
C THR A 145 26.96 -18.01 14.02
N LYS A 146 25.84 -18.39 14.65
CA LYS A 146 24.49 -18.16 14.10
C LYS A 146 23.56 -17.71 15.21
N LYS A 147 23.63 -16.43 15.59
CA LYS A 147 22.61 -15.82 16.44
C LYS A 147 21.44 -15.37 15.56
N LYS A 148 20.46 -16.26 15.42
CA LYS A 148 19.11 -15.93 14.95
C LYS A 148 18.54 -14.84 15.86
N SER A 149 18.30 -13.63 15.34
CA SER A 149 17.41 -12.66 15.98
C SER A 149 16.05 -12.75 15.31
N SER A 150 15.14 -13.46 15.98
CA SER A 150 13.74 -13.56 15.60
C SER A 150 13.08 -12.20 15.73
N CYS A 151 12.75 -11.56 14.61
CA CYS A 151 11.76 -10.49 14.59
C CYS A 151 10.38 -11.15 14.78
N VAL A 152 9.76 -10.92 15.93
CA VAL A 152 8.46 -11.51 16.29
C VAL A 152 7.38 -11.03 15.32
N ARG A 153 7.06 -11.91 14.36
CA ARG A 153 5.87 -11.83 13.51
C ARG A 153 4.61 -11.92 14.38
N ARG A 154 3.76 -10.89 14.37
CA ARG A 154 2.35 -11.10 14.68
C ARG A 154 1.72 -11.77 13.45
N LYS A 155 1.09 -12.92 13.68
CA LYS A 155 0.44 -13.75 12.66
C LYS A 155 -0.87 -13.10 12.20
N SER A 156 -1.10 -13.06 10.89
CA SER A 156 -2.42 -13.31 10.29
C SER A 156 -2.23 -14.29 9.14
N LEU A 157 -3.02 -15.36 9.14
CA LEU A 157 -2.97 -16.50 8.22
C LEU A 157 -3.60 -16.18 6.84
N PRO A 158 -3.42 -17.03 5.80
CA PRO A 158 -3.20 -16.61 4.42
C PRO A 158 -4.41 -16.82 3.49
N TYR A 159 -4.51 -16.02 2.44
CA TYR A 159 -5.19 -16.43 1.21
C TYR A 159 -4.20 -17.23 0.36
N GLN A 160 -4.48 -18.52 0.15
CA GLN A 160 -3.72 -19.40 -0.74
C GLN A 160 -4.18 -19.18 -2.18
N ILE A 161 -3.22 -18.90 -3.07
CA ILE A 161 -3.33 -19.17 -4.49
C ILE A 161 -2.36 -20.31 -4.77
N LEU A 162 -2.84 -21.42 -5.31
CA LEU A 162 -2.01 -22.34 -6.07
C LEU A 162 -2.63 -22.55 -7.44
N ALA A 163 -1.91 -22.05 -8.43
CA ALA A 163 -1.96 -22.50 -9.80
C ALA A 163 -1.48 -23.96 -9.87
N ASN A 164 -2.06 -24.76 -10.77
CA ASN A 164 -1.37 -25.22 -11.98
C ASN A 164 -2.08 -26.39 -12.68
N ALA A 165 -1.83 -26.42 -13.99
CA ALA A 165 -1.71 -27.57 -14.87
C ALA A 165 -2.99 -28.21 -15.45
N VAL A 166 -3.21 -27.83 -16.71
CA VAL A 166 -3.90 -28.57 -17.79
C VAL A 166 -3.42 -30.04 -17.84
N PRO A 167 -4.30 -30.99 -18.17
CA PRO A 167 -4.06 -31.77 -19.38
C PRO A 167 -5.28 -31.86 -20.29
N VAL A 168 -4.98 -31.78 -21.58
CA VAL A 168 -5.81 -32.03 -22.75
C VAL A 168 -6.44 -33.43 -22.69
N ALA A 169 -7.74 -33.53 -22.94
CA ALA A 169 -8.38 -34.67 -23.63
C ALA A 169 -9.79 -34.29 -24.12
N SER A 170 -9.92 -34.05 -25.42
CA SER A 170 -11.15 -34.24 -26.21
C SER A 170 -11.16 -35.71 -26.72
N PRO A 171 -12.16 -36.26 -27.44
CA PRO A 171 -13.54 -35.81 -27.74
C PRO A 171 -14.61 -36.95 -27.56
N PHE A 172 -15.86 -36.65 -27.92
CA PHE A 172 -16.99 -37.54 -28.29
C PHE A 172 -17.60 -38.48 -27.23
N SER A 173 -18.89 -38.32 -26.97
CA SER A 173 -19.93 -39.07 -27.70
C SER A 173 -21.29 -38.36 -27.63
#